data_AF-A0A521WS47-F1
#
_entry.id   AF-A0A521WS47-F1
#
_cell.length_a   1.000
_cell.length_b   1.000
_cell.length_c   1.000
_cell.angle_alpha   90.00
_cell.angle_beta   90.00
_cell.angle_gamma   90.00
#
_symmetry.space_group_name_H-M   'P 1'
#
loop_
_entity.id
_entity.type
_entity.pdbx_description
1 polymer ?
#
loop_
_entity_poly.entity_id
_entity_poly.type
_entity_poly.pdbx_seq_one_letter_code
_entity_poly.pdbx_strand_id
1 'polypeptide(L)'
;MQARQIGRPNPASQARLQLLLLVLAAWDFLAFALELTNTRLLEIDGIHGALGARSVGGATLVLAIAYLYAARNPVRYRFVLWLAAVEQIVAVFAYGFHWARSDVGFNQVALPIVAAGVFIALLIATLPRQTDTL
;
A
#
# COMPACT_ATOMS: atom_id res chain seq x y z
N MET A 1 17.57 36.14 -5.34
CA MET A 1 17.04 34.76 -5.26
C MET A 1 15.54 34.86 -4.99
N GLN A 2 14.69 34.64 -6.00
CA GLN A 2 13.23 34.66 -5.78
C GLN A 2 12.85 33.42 -4.97
N ALA A 3 12.32 33.64 -3.78
CA ALA A 3 11.72 32.57 -2.98
C ALA A 3 10.59 31.97 -3.81
N ARG A 4 10.77 30.73 -4.27
CA ARG A 4 9.74 29.97 -4.98
C ARG A 4 8.56 29.89 -4.01
N GLN A 5 7.50 30.65 -4.25
CA GLN A 5 6.26 30.54 -3.47
C GLN A 5 5.75 29.12 -3.72
N ILE A 6 6.00 28.23 -2.77
CA ILE A 6 5.42 26.90 -2.74
C ILE A 6 3.96 27.15 -2.38
N GLY A 7 3.10 27.34 -3.38
CA GLY A 7 1.68 27.60 -3.13
C GLY A 7 1.12 26.52 -2.22
N ARG A 8 0.19 26.92 -1.35
CA ARG A 8 -0.37 26.02 -0.34
C ARG A 8 -0.97 24.80 -1.05
N PRO A 9 -0.68 23.56 -0.60
CA PRO A 9 -1.26 22.38 -1.20
C PRO A 9 -2.79 22.48 -1.17
N ASN A 10 -3.44 22.15 -2.29
CA ASN A 10 -4.90 22.06 -2.33
C ASN A 10 -5.41 21.16 -1.19
N PRO A 11 -6.30 21.65 -0.31
CA PRO A 11 -6.80 20.89 0.84
C PRO A 11 -7.49 19.58 0.43
N ALA A 12 -8.15 19.55 -0.73
CA ALA A 12 -8.78 18.34 -1.25
C ALA A 12 -7.74 17.28 -1.65
N SER A 13 -6.65 17.68 -2.30
CA SER A 13 -5.55 16.78 -2.67
C SER A 13 -4.85 16.24 -1.43
N GLN A 14 -4.67 17.07 -0.40
CA GLN A 14 -4.14 16.63 0.88
C GLN A 14 -5.05 15.59 1.52
N ALA A 15 -6.35 15.85 1.66
CA ALA A 15 -7.30 14.90 2.25
C ALA A 15 -7.35 13.56 1.49
N ARG A 16 -7.26 13.58 0.15
CA ARG A 16 -7.19 12.37 -0.67
C ARG A 16 -5.95 11.53 -0.36
N LEU A 17 -4.78 12.16 -0.25
CA LEU A 17 -3.54 11.48 0.13
C LEU A 17 -3.61 10.91 1.56
N GLN A 18 -4.25 11.64 2.48
CA GLN A 18 -4.46 11.14 3.84
C GLN A 18 -5.31 9.88 3.84
N LEU A 19 -6.46 9.91 3.16
CA LEU A 19 -7.34 8.76 3.04
C LEU A 19 -6.62 7.57 2.40
N LEU A 20 -5.88 7.81 1.32
CA LEU A 20 -5.14 6.75 0.62
C LEU A 20 -4.10 6.08 1.53
N LEU A 21 -3.35 6.86 2.31
CA LEU A 21 -2.41 6.31 3.29
C LEU A 21 -3.10 5.53 4.42
N LEU A 22 -4.28 5.98 4.88
CA LEU A 22 -5.05 5.24 5.88
C LEU A 22 -5.57 3.90 5.32
N VAL A 23 -6.02 3.87 4.07
CA VAL A 23 -6.46 2.63 3.41
C VAL A 23 -5.28 1.68 3.20
N LEU A 24 -4.12 2.18 2.76
CA LEU A 24 -2.90 1.38 2.65
C LEU A 24 -2.47 0.83 4.01
N ALA A 25 -2.53 1.63 5.08
CA ALA A 25 -2.23 1.16 6.43
C ALA A 25 -3.17 0.03 6.86
N ALA A 26 -4.47 0.17 6.64
CA ALA A 26 -5.44 -0.87 6.93
C ALA A 26 -5.18 -2.15 6.10
N TRP A 27 -4.81 -1.98 4.83
CA TRP A 27 -4.45 -3.06 3.93
C TRP A 27 -3.21 -3.83 4.39
N ASP A 28 -2.22 -3.16 4.96
CA ASP A 28 -1.03 -3.78 5.55
C ASP A 28 -1.30 -4.45 6.90
N PHE A 29 -2.13 -3.84 7.75
CA PHE A 29 -2.58 -4.51 8.98
C PHE A 29 -3.35 -5.80 8.68
N LEU A 30 -4.19 -5.80 7.64
CA LEU A 30 -4.88 -7.00 7.20
C LEU A 30 -3.89 -8.09 6.78
N ALA A 31 -2.84 -7.72 6.04
CA ALA A 31 -1.81 -8.66 5.62
C ALA A 31 -1.04 -9.24 6.80
N PHE A 32 -0.65 -8.39 7.74
CA PHE A 32 0.00 -8.82 8.98
C PHE A 32 -0.89 -9.78 9.78
N ALA A 33 -2.19 -9.47 9.90
CA ALA A 33 -3.14 -10.35 10.58
C ALA A 33 -3.25 -11.72 9.87
N LEU A 34 -3.29 -11.73 8.53
CA LEU A 34 -3.31 -12.96 7.74
C LEU A 34 -1.99 -13.75 7.88
N GLU A 35 -0.85 -13.07 7.88
CA GLU A 35 0.46 -13.69 8.10
C GLU A 35 0.52 -14.38 9.47
N LEU A 36 0.01 -13.75 10.53
CA LEU A 36 -0.09 -14.38 11.86
C LEU A 36 -0.87 -15.70 11.82
N THR A 37 -2.01 -15.74 11.12
CA THR A 37 -2.80 -16.98 10.98
C THR A 37 -2.07 -18.09 10.24
N ASN A 38 -1.08 -17.73 9.41
CA ASN A 38 -0.24 -18.64 8.63
C ASN A 38 1.04 -19.08 9.38
N THR A 39 1.27 -18.59 10.60
CA THR A 39 2.44 -19.03 11.39
C THR A 39 2.19 -20.39 12.03
N ARG A 40 3.28 -21.16 12.24
CA ARG A 40 3.26 -22.44 12.99
C ARG A 40 2.71 -22.32 14.42
N LEU A 41 2.61 -21.10 14.96
CA LEU A 41 2.06 -20.83 16.29
C LEU A 41 0.54 -20.82 16.32
N LEU A 42 -0.11 -20.52 15.19
CA LEU A 42 -1.56 -20.42 15.09
C LEU A 42 -2.18 -21.46 14.17
N GLU A 43 -1.42 -22.11 13.27
CA GLU A 43 -1.80 -23.28 12.44
C GLU A 43 -3.30 -23.36 12.09
N ILE A 44 -3.84 -22.24 11.60
CA ILE A 44 -5.18 -22.18 11.03
C ILE A 44 -4.97 -22.37 9.53
N ASP A 45 -5.64 -23.34 8.93
CA ASP A 45 -5.68 -23.64 7.48
C ASP A 45 -6.35 -22.49 6.66
N GLY A 46 -5.90 -21.26 6.90
CA GLY A 46 -6.54 -20.01 6.50
C GLY A 46 -6.14 -19.50 5.12
N ILE A 47 -5.23 -20.20 4.43
CA ILE A 47 -4.74 -19.81 3.09
C ILE A 47 -5.72 -20.26 1.98
N HIS A 48 -6.89 -20.77 2.34
CA HIS A 48 -7.93 -21.12 1.38
C HIS A 48 -8.92 -19.97 1.22
N GLY A 49 -8.51 -18.92 0.51
CA GLY A 49 -9.37 -17.76 0.26
C GLY A 49 -8.80 -16.75 -0.73
N ALA A 50 -9.61 -15.78 -1.14
CA ALA A 50 -9.24 -14.77 -2.14
C ALA A 50 -8.04 -13.89 -1.77
N LEU A 51 -7.60 -13.96 -0.51
CA LEU A 51 -6.46 -13.21 0.04
C LEU A 51 -5.28 -14.12 0.42
N GLY A 52 -5.25 -15.38 -0.02
CA GLY A 52 -4.17 -16.31 0.31
C GLY A 52 -2.78 -15.80 -0.05
N ALA A 53 -2.61 -15.15 -1.21
CA ALA A 53 -1.32 -14.56 -1.57
C ALA A 53 -0.94 -13.35 -0.69
N ARG A 54 -1.91 -12.70 -0.05
CA ARG A 54 -1.67 -11.54 0.83
C ARG A 54 -1.07 -11.92 2.18
N SER A 55 -1.23 -13.18 2.62
CA SER A 55 -0.60 -13.69 3.85
C SER A 55 0.90 -13.99 3.68
N VAL A 56 1.39 -13.97 2.44
CA VAL A 56 2.81 -14.15 2.11
C VAL A 56 3.44 -12.77 1.94
N GLY A 57 3.77 -12.14 3.07
CA GLY A 57 4.22 -10.75 3.15
C GLY A 57 5.56 -10.59 3.87
N GLY A 58 6.27 -9.50 3.57
CA GLY A 58 7.43 -9.04 4.33
C GLY A 58 7.01 -8.20 5.54
N ALA A 59 7.79 -7.16 5.90
CA ALA A 59 7.55 -6.28 7.05
C ALA A 59 6.30 -5.35 6.92
N THR A 60 5.11 -5.93 6.74
CA THR A 60 3.83 -5.25 6.50
C THR A 60 3.40 -4.37 7.69
N LEU A 61 3.60 -4.83 8.93
CA LEU A 61 3.30 -4.03 10.13
C LEU A 61 4.08 -2.71 10.17
N VAL A 62 5.36 -2.73 9.79
CA VAL A 62 6.21 -1.53 9.81
C VAL A 62 5.73 -0.50 8.78
N LEU A 63 5.31 -0.97 7.60
CA LEU A 63 4.75 -0.12 6.56
C LEU A 63 3.41 0.48 6.98
N ALA A 64 2.52 -0.31 7.60
CA ALA A 64 1.26 0.19 8.15
C ALA A 64 1.49 1.37 9.12
N ILE A 65 2.46 1.22 10.02
CA ILE A 65 2.82 2.27 10.99
C ILE A 65 3.40 3.50 10.26
N ALA A 66 4.25 3.30 9.26
CA ALA A 66 4.81 4.40 8.46
C ALA A 66 3.71 5.19 7.73
N TYR A 67 2.71 4.50 7.18
CA TYR A 67 1.58 5.13 6.50
C TYR A 67 0.67 5.90 7.46
N LEU A 68 0.35 5.35 8.63
CA LEU A 68 -0.37 6.07 9.69
C LEU A 68 0.37 7.34 10.11
N TYR A 69 1.68 7.23 10.32
CA TYR A 69 2.51 8.37 10.70
C TYR A 69 2.53 9.45 9.61
N ALA A 70 2.61 9.05 8.33
CA ALA A 70 2.62 9.97 7.21
C ALA A 70 1.24 10.61 6.96
N ALA A 71 0.14 9.92 7.26
CA ALA A 71 -1.22 10.39 7.02
C ALA A 71 -1.54 11.72 7.74
N ARG A 72 -0.87 12.05 8.85
CA ARG A 72 -1.06 13.35 9.52
C ARG A 72 -0.63 14.55 8.66
N ASN A 73 0.34 14.36 7.76
CA ASN A 73 0.79 15.39 6.82
C ASN A 73 1.51 14.74 5.62
N PRO A 74 0.77 14.22 4.63
CA PRO A 74 1.34 13.42 3.55
C PRO A 74 2.36 14.18 2.71
N VAL A 75 2.12 15.49 2.50
CA VAL A 75 2.98 16.34 1.69
C VAL A 75 4.33 16.61 2.38
N ARG A 76 4.39 16.57 3.71
CA ARG A 76 5.66 16.64 4.46
C ARG A 76 6.47 15.35 4.34
N TYR A 77 5.80 14.20 4.22
CA TYR A 77 6.43 12.88 4.19
C TYR A 77 6.41 12.24 2.80
N ARG A 78 6.85 12.99 1.77
CA ARG A 78 6.83 12.55 0.36
C ARG A 78 7.54 11.22 0.11
N PHE A 79 8.59 10.94 0.87
CA PHE A 79 9.31 9.67 0.75
C PHE A 79 8.42 8.47 1.09
N VAL A 80 7.48 8.62 2.03
CA VAL A 80 6.54 7.55 2.39
C VAL A 80 5.53 7.28 1.27
N LEU A 81 5.19 8.29 0.46
CA LEU A 81 4.36 8.10 -0.74
C LEU A 81 5.12 7.31 -1.82
N TRP A 82 6.42 7.53 -1.97
CA TRP A 82 7.27 6.70 -2.83
C TRP A 82 7.40 5.28 -2.32
N LEU A 83 7.58 5.12 -1.00
CA LEU A 83 7.63 3.80 -0.36
C LEU A 83 6.34 3.01 -0.63
N ALA A 84 5.18 3.66 -0.53
CA ALA A 84 3.90 3.05 -0.88
C ALA A 84 3.85 2.58 -2.34
N ALA A 85 4.31 3.40 -3.29
CA ALA A 85 4.33 2.99 -4.70
C ALA A 85 5.27 1.79 -4.94
N VAL A 86 6.47 1.82 -4.35
CA VAL A 86 7.46 0.74 -4.46
C VAL A 86 6.92 -0.54 -3.84
N GLU A 87 6.30 -0.47 -2.66
CA GLU A 87 5.68 -1.61 -2.01
C GLU A 87 4.64 -2.27 -2.91
N GLN A 88 3.73 -1.50 -3.52
CA GLN A 88 2.71 -2.08 -4.40
C GLN A 88 3.32 -2.75 -5.64
N ILE A 89 4.39 -2.19 -6.21
CA ILE A 89 5.12 -2.81 -7.33
C ILE A 89 5.74 -4.13 -6.89
N VAL A 90 6.47 -4.12 -5.77
CA VAL A 90 7.09 -5.32 -5.20
C VAL A 90 6.04 -6.39 -4.87
N ALA A 91 4.88 -5.99 -4.36
CA ALA A 91 3.76 -6.88 -4.07
C ALA A 91 3.26 -7.58 -5.35
N VAL A 92 3.05 -6.85 -6.45
CA VAL A 92 2.67 -7.45 -7.74
C VAL A 92 3.70 -8.48 -8.21
N PHE A 93 5.00 -8.16 -8.13
CA PHE A 93 6.07 -9.10 -8.48
C PHE A 93 6.07 -10.33 -7.57
N ALA A 94 5.92 -10.15 -6.26
CA ALA A 94 5.90 -11.24 -5.28
C ALA A 94 4.71 -12.18 -5.51
N TYR A 95 3.51 -11.65 -5.69
CA TYR A 95 2.33 -12.47 -5.96
C TYR A 95 2.45 -13.20 -7.30
N GLY A 96 2.95 -12.53 -8.35
CA GLY A 96 3.21 -13.15 -9.65
C GLY A 96 4.25 -14.26 -9.57
N PHE A 97 5.30 -14.08 -8.77
CA PHE A 97 6.33 -15.10 -8.55
C PHE A 97 5.78 -16.32 -7.82
N HIS A 98 5.06 -16.14 -6.71
CA HIS A 98 4.46 -17.24 -5.96
C HIS A 98 3.38 -17.96 -6.76
N TRP A 99 2.61 -17.24 -7.57
CA TRP A 99 1.68 -17.84 -8.52
C TRP A 99 2.41 -18.69 -9.58
N ALA A 100 3.50 -18.18 -10.18
CA ALA A 100 4.28 -18.91 -11.18
C ALA A 100 4.97 -20.16 -10.60
N ARG A 101 5.30 -20.13 -9.31
CA ARG A 101 5.82 -21.27 -8.53
C ARG A 101 4.74 -22.29 -8.15
N SER A 102 3.47 -21.98 -8.39
CA SER A 102 2.31 -22.75 -7.89
C SER A 102 2.22 -22.82 -6.36
N ASP A 103 2.85 -21.88 -5.65
CA ASP A 103 2.75 -21.76 -4.18
C ASP A 103 1.34 -21.29 -3.76
N VAL A 104 0.68 -20.51 -4.63
CA VAL A 104 -0.66 -19.96 -4.44
C VAL A 104 -1.48 -20.07 -5.72
N GLY A 105 -2.79 -20.32 -5.60
CA GLY A 105 -3.69 -20.44 -6.74
C GLY A 105 -4.10 -19.09 -7.34
N PHE A 106 -4.56 -19.09 -8.60
CA PHE A 106 -5.03 -17.88 -9.28
C PHE A 106 -6.08 -17.10 -8.48
N ASN A 107 -7.06 -17.80 -7.91
CA ASN A 107 -8.13 -17.20 -7.09
C ASN A 107 -7.61 -16.50 -5.83
N GLN A 108 -6.41 -16.85 -5.36
CA GLN A 108 -5.78 -16.27 -4.17
C GLN A 108 -4.92 -15.03 -4.51
N VAL A 109 -4.59 -14.85 -5.79
CA VAL A 109 -3.64 -13.84 -6.31
C VAL A 109 -4.37 -12.71 -7.04
N ALA A 110 -5.50 -13.00 -7.67
CA ALA A 110 -6.26 -12.04 -8.47
C ALA A 110 -6.62 -10.76 -7.67
N LEU A 111 -7.21 -10.91 -6.49
CA LEU A 111 -7.61 -9.76 -5.68
C LEU A 111 -6.40 -8.94 -5.17
N PRO A 112 -5.33 -9.54 -4.60
CA PRO A 112 -4.14 -8.78 -4.21
C PRO A 112 -3.45 -8.03 -5.36
N ILE A 113 -3.35 -8.62 -6.55
CA ILE A 113 -2.79 -7.95 -7.73
C ILE A 113 -3.65 -6.76 -8.17
N VAL A 114 -4.97 -6.96 -8.26
CA VAL A 114 -5.90 -5.88 -8.64
C VAL A 114 -5.83 -4.74 -7.62
N ALA A 115 -5.83 -5.05 -6.33
CA ALA A 115 -5.70 -4.05 -5.27
C ALA A 115 -4.41 -3.24 -5.40
N ALA A 116 -3.26 -3.90 -5.62
CA ALA A 116 -1.98 -3.23 -5.81
C ALA A 116 -1.99 -2.29 -7.04
N GLY A 117 -2.56 -2.75 -8.17
CA GLY A 117 -2.74 -1.91 -9.36
C GLY A 117 -3.61 -0.68 -9.11
N VAL A 118 -4.72 -0.84 -8.37
CA VAL A 118 -5.60 0.26 -7.96
C VAL A 118 -4.85 1.25 -7.07
N PHE A 119 -4.10 0.78 -6.07
CA PHE A 119 -3.33 1.66 -5.20
C PHE A 119 -2.25 2.45 -5.95
N ILE A 120 -1.53 1.82 -6.89
CA ILE A 120 -0.58 2.52 -7.77
C ILE A 120 -1.28 3.62 -8.56
N ALA A 121 -2.42 3.30 -9.20
CA ALA A 121 -3.18 4.27 -9.99
C ALA A 121 -3.67 5.44 -9.12
N LEU A 122 -4.17 5.17 -7.92
CA LEU A 122 -4.63 6.19 -6.97
C LEU A 122 -3.47 7.05 -6.46
N LEU A 123 -2.31 6.47 -6.15
CA LEU A 123 -1.12 7.24 -5.75
C LEU A 123 -0.72 8.22 -6.86
N ILE A 124 -0.61 7.74 -8.10
CA ILE A 124 -0.26 8.58 -9.26
C ILE A 124 -1.31 9.68 -9.49
N ALA A 125 -2.60 9.35 -9.37
CA ALA A 125 -3.69 10.30 -9.59
C ALA A 125 -3.81 11.38 -8.49
N THR A 126 -3.30 11.11 -7.28
CA THR A 126 -3.46 11.99 -6.11
C THR A 126 -2.21 12.78 -5.74
N LEU A 127 -1.06 12.49 -6.35
CA LEU A 127 0.17 13.24 -6.13
C LEU A 127 0.01 14.72 -6.53
N PRO A 128 0.47 15.68 -5.69
CA PRO A 128 0.34 17.11 -5.99
C PRO A 128 1.15 17.46 -7.24
N ARG A 129 0.50 18.05 -8.24
CA ARG A 129 1.15 18.55 -9.46
C ARG A 129 1.55 20.01 -9.28
N GLN A 130 2.50 20.49 -10.08
CA GLN A 130 2.91 21.91 -10.05
C GLN A 130 1.75 22.88 -10.34
N THR A 131 0.67 22.40 -10.96
CA THR A 131 -0.55 23.17 -11.24
C THR A 131 -1.49 23.31 -10.04
N ASP A 132 -1.26 22.57 -8.94
CA ASP A 132 -2.18 22.50 -7.79
C ASP A 132 -1.83 23.51 -6.68
N THR A 133 -0.92 24.44 -6.98
CA THR A 133 -0.54 25.55 -6.11
C THR A 133 -1.44 26.75 -6.39
N LEU A 134 -2.23 27.16 -5.38
CA LEU A 134 -2.91 28.46 -5.37
C LEU A 134 -1.91 29.62 -5.32
#